data_AF-A0A7R8NFQ5-F1
#
_entry.id   AF-A0A7R8NFQ5-F1
#
_cell.length_a   1.000
_cell.length_b   1.000
_cell.length_c   1.000
_cell.angle_alpha   90.00
_cell.angle_beta   90.00
_cell.angle_gamma   90.00
#
_symmetry.space_group_name_H-M   'P 1'
#
loop_
_entity.id
_entity.type
_entity.pdbx_description
1 polymer ?
#
loop_
_entity_poly.entity_id
_entity_poly.type
_entity_poly.pdbx_seq_one_letter_code
_entity_poly.pdbx_strand_id
1 'polypeptide(L)'
;MDGRDLVRRVRLVGSVRGLRTVRAAWRRRSADARALPPRGAERARVPGALVGAEPGPGGGVVRFARSELRIRVAVGGAAFWAWDGADPLPSYALAGEVPAADPRAVLEPDKDGGWQVVSERLTVVVSRTGAVELRTPGGVLLRRELPPRWWEPVGGGAVRWVQRSEV
;
A
#
# COMPACT_ATOMS: atom_id res chain seq x y z
N MET A 1 12.01 21.00 27.00
CA MET A 1 13.23 20.59 26.27
C MET A 1 14.41 21.30 26.94
N ASP A 2 15.39 20.53 27.43
CA ASP A 2 16.39 21.02 28.38
C ASP A 2 17.77 21.23 27.71
N GLY A 3 18.42 22.35 27.99
CA GLY A 3 19.59 22.87 27.25
C GLY A 3 20.83 21.98 27.31
N ARG A 4 20.92 21.07 28.30
CA ARG A 4 22.03 20.10 28.43
C ARG A 4 22.05 19.04 27.31
N ASP A 5 20.90 18.71 26.74
CA ASP A 5 20.80 17.69 25.69
C ASP A 5 21.30 18.21 24.33
N LEU A 6 21.24 19.54 24.12
CA LEU A 6 21.77 20.19 22.92
C LEU A 6 23.31 20.15 22.90
N VAL A 7 23.95 20.46 24.04
CA VAL A 7 25.42 20.51 24.15
C VAL A 7 26.05 19.13 23.94
N ARG A 8 25.36 18.06 24.35
CA ARG A 8 25.82 16.68 24.11
C ARG A 8 25.70 16.26 22.64
N ARG A 9 24.68 16.74 21.91
CA ARG A 9 24.54 16.50 20.46
C ARG A 9 25.59 17.24 19.63
N VAL A 10 25.97 18.46 20.03
CA VAL A 10 27.01 19.25 19.34
C VAL A 10 28.41 18.63 19.50
N ARG A 11 28.75 18.09 20.67
CA ARG A 11 30.07 17.46 20.91
C ARG A 11 30.32 16.18 20.09
N LEU A 12 29.27 15.47 19.66
CA LEU A 12 29.42 14.27 18.84
C LEU A 12 29.78 14.59 17.38
N VAL A 13 29.28 15.71 16.83
CA VAL A 13 29.53 16.15 15.45
C VAL A 13 30.99 16.62 15.25
N GLY A 14 31.64 17.13 16.30
CA GLY A 14 33.04 17.60 16.27
C GLY A 14 34.10 16.55 16.63
N SER A 15 33.71 15.31 16.97
CA SER A 15 34.68 14.27 17.36
C SER A 15 35.17 13.47 16.15
N VAL A 16 36.43 13.03 16.15
CA VAL A 16 37.00 12.15 15.10
C VAL A 16 36.14 10.89 14.89
N ARG A 17 35.52 10.38 15.97
CA ARG A 17 34.62 9.22 15.91
C ARG A 17 33.28 9.55 15.23
N GLY A 18 32.71 10.73 15.48
CA GLY A 18 31.50 11.23 14.81
C GLY A 18 31.73 11.57 13.33
N LEU A 19 32.87 12.15 12.98
CA LEU A 19 33.26 12.37 11.59
C LEU A 19 33.43 11.04 10.83
N ARG A 20 34.00 10.01 11.49
CA ARG A 20 34.12 8.66 10.91
C ARG A 20 32.77 7.99 10.68
N THR A 21 31.81 8.13 11.60
CA THR A 21 30.47 7.56 11.42
C THR A 21 29.69 8.27 10.32
N VAL A 22 29.74 9.61 10.26
CA VAL A 22 29.14 10.39 9.16
C VAL A 22 29.79 10.02 7.83
N ARG A 23 31.12 9.93 7.76
CA ARG A 23 31.84 9.52 6.55
C ARG A 23 31.52 8.08 6.14
N ALA A 24 31.35 7.17 7.10
CA ALA A 24 30.94 5.79 6.81
C ALA A 24 29.49 5.72 6.30
N ALA A 25 28.57 6.49 6.90
CA ALA A 25 27.19 6.60 6.44
C ALA A 25 27.11 7.22 5.03
N TRP A 26 27.89 8.26 4.77
CA TRP A 26 27.98 8.90 3.47
C TRP A 26 28.56 7.94 2.41
N ARG A 27 29.66 7.24 2.72
CA ARG A 27 30.22 6.22 1.82
C ARG A 27 29.26 5.08 1.53
N ARG A 28 28.53 4.58 2.54
CA ARG A 28 27.49 3.56 2.35
C ARG A 28 26.37 4.08 1.45
N ARG A 29 25.85 5.27 1.74
CA ARG A 29 24.83 5.92 0.90
C ARG A 29 25.31 6.11 -0.54
N SER A 30 26.58 6.47 -0.75
CA SER A 30 27.17 6.58 -2.09
C SER A 30 27.39 5.23 -2.76
N ALA A 31 27.77 4.19 -2.02
CA ALA A 31 27.92 2.84 -2.54
C ALA A 31 26.55 2.26 -2.97
N ASP A 32 25.53 2.39 -2.11
CA ASP A 32 24.16 1.98 -2.41
C ASP A 32 23.59 2.75 -3.61
N ALA A 33 23.84 4.06 -3.68
CA ALA A 33 23.42 4.88 -4.82
C ALA A 33 24.13 4.53 -6.14
N ARG A 34 25.37 4.00 -6.09
CA ARG A 34 26.10 3.52 -7.28
C ARG A 34 25.68 2.12 -7.72
N ALA A 35 25.21 1.30 -6.78
CA ALA A 35 24.67 -0.04 -7.08
C ALA A 35 23.25 0.00 -7.66
N LEU A 36 22.54 1.11 -7.44
CA LEU A 36 21.20 1.32 -8.01
C LEU A 36 21.30 2.00 -9.38
N PRO A 37 20.51 1.57 -10.37
CA PRO A 37 20.47 2.23 -11.67
C PRO A 37 20.08 3.72 -11.49
N PRO A 38 20.69 4.63 -12.27
CA PRO A 38 20.40 6.05 -12.19
C PRO A 38 18.91 6.32 -12.46
N ARG A 39 18.33 7.22 -11.67
CA ARG A 39 16.91 7.58 -11.81
C ARG A 39 16.72 8.45 -13.04
N GLY A 40 15.93 7.96 -13.99
CA GLY A 40 15.50 8.72 -15.16
C GLY A 40 14.25 9.55 -14.90
N ALA A 41 13.69 10.13 -15.95
CA ALA A 41 12.37 10.76 -15.88
C ALA A 41 11.31 9.73 -15.46
N GLU A 42 10.43 10.12 -14.54
CA GLU A 42 9.32 9.30 -14.04
C GLU A 42 7.99 10.00 -14.27
N ARG A 43 6.95 9.22 -14.57
CA ARG A 43 5.56 9.69 -14.66
C ARG A 43 4.79 9.23 -13.43
N ALA A 44 4.12 10.17 -12.77
CA ALA A 44 3.21 9.85 -11.68
C ALA A 44 1.92 9.24 -12.22
N ARG A 45 1.50 8.10 -11.66
CA ARG A 45 0.21 7.46 -11.93
C ARG A 45 -0.57 7.31 -10.63
N VAL A 46 -1.88 7.51 -10.74
CA VAL A 46 -2.90 7.23 -9.71
C VAL A 46 -4.03 6.43 -10.38
N PRO A 47 -4.89 5.73 -9.62
CA PRO A 47 -5.90 4.83 -10.19
C PRO A 47 -6.76 5.45 -11.29
N GLY A 48 -7.18 6.70 -11.07
CA GLY A 48 -8.05 7.42 -12.00
C GLY A 48 -9.52 7.28 -11.66
N ALA A 49 -10.39 7.62 -12.60
CA ALA A 49 -11.83 7.51 -12.42
C ALA A 49 -12.24 6.04 -12.31
N LEU A 50 -13.20 5.75 -11.42
CA LEU A 50 -13.87 4.46 -11.36
C LEU A 50 -14.63 4.19 -12.67
N VAL A 51 -14.44 3.01 -13.25
CA VAL A 51 -15.00 2.62 -14.56
C VAL A 51 -16.03 1.49 -14.42
N GLY A 52 -15.85 0.60 -13.45
CA GLY A 52 -16.79 -0.50 -13.20
C GLY A 52 -16.25 -1.52 -12.22
N ALA A 53 -16.94 -2.65 -12.07
CA ALA A 53 -16.46 -3.75 -11.27
C ALA A 53 -16.96 -5.10 -11.79
N GLU A 54 -16.22 -6.15 -11.48
CA GLU A 54 -16.55 -7.55 -11.71
C GLU A 54 -16.68 -8.27 -10.38
N PRO A 55 -17.91 -8.56 -9.92
CA PRO A 55 -18.13 -9.34 -8.71
C PRO A 55 -17.68 -10.79 -8.86
N GLY A 56 -17.26 -11.38 -7.75
CA GLY A 56 -16.94 -12.79 -7.61
C GLY A 56 -17.01 -13.24 -6.15
N PRO A 57 -16.75 -14.53 -5.86
CA PRO A 57 -16.76 -15.01 -4.48
C PRO A 57 -15.76 -14.26 -3.60
N GLY A 58 -16.22 -13.79 -2.44
CA GLY A 58 -15.43 -13.03 -1.48
C GLY A 58 -15.17 -11.58 -1.89
N GLY A 59 -15.70 -11.09 -3.01
CA GLY A 59 -15.39 -9.74 -3.49
C GLY A 59 -15.39 -9.65 -4.99
N GLY A 60 -14.25 -9.35 -5.59
CA GLY A 60 -14.16 -9.12 -7.03
C GLY A 60 -13.03 -8.19 -7.46
N VAL A 61 -13.16 -7.62 -8.65
CA VAL A 61 -12.20 -6.66 -9.21
C VAL A 61 -12.91 -5.34 -9.46
N VAL A 62 -12.40 -4.26 -8.86
CA VAL A 62 -12.84 -2.88 -9.12
C VAL A 62 -11.90 -2.27 -10.16
N ARG A 63 -12.46 -1.76 -11.27
CA ARG A 63 -11.69 -1.16 -12.36
C ARG A 63 -11.70 0.34 -12.31
N PHE A 64 -10.50 0.91 -12.40
CA PHE A 64 -10.27 2.33 -12.59
C PHE A 64 -9.66 2.55 -13.97
N ALA A 65 -9.69 3.80 -14.45
CA ALA A 65 -9.22 4.16 -15.79
C ALA A 65 -7.75 3.79 -16.07
N ARG A 66 -6.92 3.60 -15.04
CA ARG A 66 -5.48 3.32 -15.17
C ARG A 66 -4.95 2.24 -14.23
N SER A 67 -5.83 1.53 -13.53
CA SER A 67 -5.45 0.46 -12.60
C SER A 67 -6.65 -0.42 -12.28
N GLU A 68 -6.39 -1.58 -11.70
CA GLU A 68 -7.43 -2.46 -11.15
C GLU A 68 -7.12 -2.82 -9.70
N LEU A 69 -8.17 -2.99 -8.90
CA LEU A 69 -8.09 -3.39 -7.50
C LEU A 69 -8.82 -4.72 -7.32
N ARG A 70 -8.08 -5.78 -7.04
CA ARG A 70 -8.63 -7.08 -6.62
C ARG A 70 -8.93 -7.04 -5.14
N ILE A 71 -10.09 -7.54 -4.73
CA ILE A 71 -10.50 -7.70 -3.34
C ILE A 71 -11.01 -9.12 -3.12
N ARG A 72 -10.57 -9.72 -2.02
CA ARG A 72 -11.06 -11.03 -1.55
C ARG A 72 -11.17 -11.03 -0.03
N VAL A 73 -12.35 -11.35 0.46
CA VAL A 73 -12.66 -11.65 1.85
C VAL A 73 -12.86 -13.15 1.95
N ALA A 74 -12.14 -13.79 2.86
CA ALA A 74 -12.25 -15.20 3.14
C ALA A 74 -13.29 -15.49 4.23
N VAL A 75 -13.78 -16.73 4.30
CA VAL A 75 -14.78 -17.19 5.30
C VAL A 75 -14.38 -16.85 6.74
N GLY A 76 -13.07 -16.83 7.03
CA GLY A 76 -12.53 -16.47 8.34
C GLY A 76 -12.49 -14.97 8.66
N GLY A 77 -12.89 -14.09 7.74
CA GLY A 77 -12.78 -12.64 7.88
C GLY A 77 -11.38 -12.10 7.57
N ALA A 78 -10.51 -12.89 6.94
CA ALA A 78 -9.25 -12.38 6.40
C ALA A 78 -9.55 -11.63 5.08
N ALA A 79 -9.08 -10.39 4.97
CA ALA A 79 -9.22 -9.59 3.77
C ALA A 79 -7.87 -9.44 3.06
N PHE A 80 -7.89 -9.67 1.74
CA PHE A 80 -6.80 -9.41 0.82
C PHE A 80 -7.26 -8.37 -0.20
N TRP A 81 -6.38 -7.44 -0.53
CA TRP A 81 -6.53 -6.62 -1.72
C TRP A 81 -5.17 -6.35 -2.36
N ALA A 82 -5.19 -6.14 -3.67
CA ALA A 82 -4.01 -5.88 -4.44
C ALA A 82 -4.33 -5.05 -5.69
N TRP A 83 -3.33 -4.28 -6.12
CA TRP A 83 -3.43 -3.48 -7.32
C TRP A 83 -2.74 -4.16 -8.49
N ASP A 84 -3.25 -3.92 -9.70
CA ASP A 84 -2.65 -4.29 -10.99
C ASP A 84 -2.30 -5.78 -11.09
N GLY A 85 -3.29 -6.63 -10.81
CA GLY A 85 -3.20 -8.08 -11.04
C GLY A 85 -2.37 -8.87 -10.03
N ALA A 86 -1.78 -8.23 -9.02
CA ALA A 86 -1.02 -8.95 -8.00
C ALA A 86 -1.91 -9.93 -7.21
N ASP A 87 -1.44 -11.17 -7.09
CA ASP A 87 -2.13 -12.25 -6.41
C ASP A 87 -1.62 -12.46 -4.98
N PRO A 88 -2.43 -13.06 -4.09
CA PRO A 88 -2.02 -13.35 -2.71
C PRO A 88 -0.88 -14.38 -2.63
N LEU A 89 -0.72 -15.24 -3.66
CA LEU A 89 0.35 -16.21 -3.77
C LEU A 89 1.03 -16.12 -5.15
N PRO A 90 2.33 -16.46 -5.24
CA PRO A 90 3.21 -16.87 -4.13
C PRO A 90 3.62 -15.68 -3.24
N SER A 91 3.72 -15.91 -1.92
CA SER A 91 4.22 -14.91 -0.96
C SER A 91 5.21 -15.57 0.00
N TYR A 92 6.42 -14.99 0.12
CA TYR A 92 7.44 -15.47 1.05
C TYR A 92 7.02 -15.36 2.53
N ALA A 93 6.02 -14.52 2.81
CA ALA A 93 5.54 -14.24 4.16
C ALA A 93 4.32 -15.10 4.55
N LEU A 94 3.69 -15.79 3.59
CA LEU A 94 2.54 -16.65 3.86
C LEU A 94 2.97 -18.11 3.77
N ALA A 95 2.78 -18.84 4.86
CA ALA A 95 2.90 -20.29 4.87
C ALA A 95 1.54 -20.89 4.54
N GLY A 96 1.48 -21.75 3.52
CA GLY A 96 0.27 -22.50 3.15
C GLY A 96 -0.61 -21.83 2.12
N GLU A 97 -1.81 -22.39 1.95
CA GLU A 97 -2.77 -21.99 0.92
C GLU A 97 -3.54 -20.73 1.29
N VAL A 98 -4.08 -20.04 0.27
CA VAL A 98 -4.98 -18.91 0.48
C VAL A 98 -6.29 -19.43 1.07
N PRO A 99 -6.79 -18.87 2.20
CA PRO A 99 -8.09 -19.23 2.72
C PRO A 99 -9.20 -19.08 1.67
N ALA A 100 -10.15 -20.01 1.66
CA ALA A 100 -11.27 -19.98 0.72
C ALA A 100 -12.04 -18.66 0.83
N ALA A 101 -12.37 -18.10 -0.34
CA ALA A 101 -13.20 -16.90 -0.43
C ALA A 101 -14.58 -17.17 0.21
N ASP A 102 -15.12 -16.17 0.91
CA ASP A 102 -16.46 -16.26 1.47
C ASP A 102 -17.50 -16.15 0.34
N PRO A 103 -18.27 -17.21 0.03
CA PRO A 103 -19.26 -17.16 -1.05
C PRO A 103 -20.44 -16.22 -0.74
N ARG A 104 -20.62 -15.81 0.52
CA ARG A 104 -21.68 -14.88 0.95
C ARG A 104 -21.27 -13.42 0.78
N ALA A 105 -19.96 -13.16 0.77
CA ALA A 105 -19.43 -11.83 0.57
C ALA A 105 -19.27 -11.56 -0.93
N VAL A 106 -20.02 -10.61 -1.45
CA VAL A 106 -20.00 -10.23 -2.86
C VAL A 106 -19.72 -8.73 -2.96
N LEU A 107 -19.04 -8.33 -4.04
CA LEU A 107 -18.83 -6.93 -4.36
C LEU A 107 -20.13 -6.30 -4.86
N GLU A 108 -20.60 -5.28 -4.14
CA GLU A 108 -21.84 -4.55 -4.41
C GLU A 108 -21.60 -3.03 -4.44
N PRO A 109 -22.48 -2.24 -5.09
CA PRO A 109 -22.38 -0.79 -5.09
C PRO A 109 -22.48 -0.21 -3.66
N ASP A 110 -21.61 0.75 -3.34
CA ASP A 110 -21.69 1.50 -2.09
C ASP A 110 -22.50 2.81 -2.26
N LYS A 111 -23.09 3.30 -1.16
CA LYS A 111 -23.92 4.51 -1.13
C LYS A 111 -23.17 5.78 -1.56
N ASP A 112 -21.85 5.84 -1.40
CA ASP A 112 -21.03 7.02 -1.74
C ASP A 112 -20.52 6.98 -3.20
N GLY A 113 -21.12 6.10 -4.01
CA GLY A 113 -20.81 5.90 -5.44
C GLY A 113 -19.57 5.05 -5.68
N GLY A 114 -19.06 4.39 -4.64
CA GLY A 114 -17.97 3.43 -4.70
C GLY A 114 -18.48 1.99 -4.83
N TRP A 115 -17.68 1.06 -4.31
CA TRP A 115 -18.04 -0.35 -4.17
C TRP A 115 -17.75 -0.81 -2.75
N GLN A 116 -18.41 -1.87 -2.31
CA GLN A 116 -18.12 -2.50 -1.02
C GLN A 116 -18.25 -4.01 -1.10
N VAL A 117 -17.55 -4.69 -0.19
CA VAL A 117 -17.73 -6.11 0.09
C VAL A 117 -18.19 -6.20 1.53
N VAL A 118 -19.42 -6.66 1.74
CA VAL A 118 -19.98 -6.89 3.07
C VAL A 118 -19.84 -8.35 3.41
N SER A 119 -19.26 -8.64 4.58
CA SER A 119 -19.19 -9.99 5.15
C SER A 119 -19.74 -9.97 6.58
N GLU A 120 -19.96 -11.14 7.15
CA GLU A 120 -20.39 -11.25 8.55
C GLU A 120 -19.38 -10.61 9.53
N ARG A 121 -18.08 -10.61 9.19
CA ARG A 121 -17.00 -10.20 10.11
C ARG A 121 -16.46 -8.80 9.88
N LEU A 122 -16.61 -8.26 8.66
CA LEU A 122 -16.10 -6.94 8.28
C LEU A 122 -16.76 -6.44 7.00
N THR A 123 -16.56 -5.14 6.74
CA THR A 123 -16.86 -4.52 5.45
C THR A 123 -15.60 -3.92 4.86
N VAL A 124 -15.34 -4.19 3.58
CA VAL A 124 -14.32 -3.49 2.79
C VAL A 124 -15.02 -2.47 1.90
N VAL A 125 -14.74 -1.19 2.03
CA VAL A 125 -15.31 -0.13 1.19
C VAL A 125 -14.23 0.42 0.26
N VAL A 126 -14.57 0.66 -1.00
CA VAL A 126 -13.71 1.20 -2.04
C VAL A 126 -14.33 2.49 -2.56
N SER A 127 -13.64 3.60 -2.34
CA SER A 127 -14.07 4.89 -2.88
C SER A 127 -13.88 5.01 -4.40
N ARG A 128 -14.56 5.99 -5.00
CA ARG A 128 -14.45 6.36 -6.43
C ARG A 128 -13.04 6.70 -6.90
N THR A 129 -12.12 7.00 -5.99
CA THR A 129 -10.73 7.37 -6.30
C THR A 129 -9.72 6.28 -5.93
N GLY A 130 -10.16 5.15 -5.38
CA GLY A 130 -9.28 4.03 -5.03
C GLY A 130 -8.76 4.04 -3.59
N ALA A 131 -9.36 4.81 -2.67
CA ALA A 131 -9.15 4.61 -1.24
C ALA A 131 -9.89 3.35 -0.78
N VAL A 132 -9.30 2.57 0.13
CA VAL A 132 -9.88 1.34 0.69
C VAL A 132 -10.07 1.51 2.19
N GLU A 133 -11.25 1.22 2.71
CA GLU A 133 -11.56 1.25 4.14
C GLU A 133 -11.95 -0.13 4.63
N LEU A 134 -11.39 -0.54 5.77
CA LEU A 134 -11.83 -1.69 6.53
C LEU A 134 -12.69 -1.22 7.69
N ARG A 135 -13.90 -1.76 7.81
CA ARG A 135 -14.85 -1.43 8.87
C ARG A 135 -15.30 -2.67 9.62
N THR A 136 -15.66 -2.51 10.89
CA THR A 136 -16.39 -3.54 11.64
C THR A 136 -17.79 -3.76 11.05
N PRO A 137 -18.50 -4.85 11.40
CA PRO A 137 -19.89 -5.03 11.01
C PRO A 137 -20.81 -3.89 11.47
N GLY A 138 -20.48 -3.22 12.58
CA GLY A 138 -21.18 -2.02 13.06
C GLY A 138 -20.78 -0.73 12.36
N GLY A 139 -19.93 -0.78 11.33
CA GLY A 139 -19.53 0.38 10.52
C GLY A 139 -18.38 1.21 11.10
N VAL A 140 -17.74 0.78 12.19
CA VAL A 140 -16.60 1.49 12.78
C VAL A 140 -15.36 1.30 11.90
N LEU A 141 -14.69 2.40 11.52
CA LEU A 141 -13.45 2.35 10.76
C LEU A 141 -12.33 1.68 11.57
N LEU A 142 -11.72 0.64 11.01
CA LEU A 142 -10.57 -0.06 11.57
C LEU A 142 -9.26 0.41 10.94
N ARG A 143 -9.29 0.69 9.64
CA ARG A 143 -8.12 1.09 8.85
C ARG A 143 -8.56 1.73 7.54
N ARG A 144 -7.82 2.74 7.09
CA ARG A 144 -8.00 3.36 5.78
C ARG A 144 -6.69 3.37 5.00
N GLU A 145 -6.76 2.97 3.74
CA GLU A 145 -5.70 3.10 2.75
C GLU A 145 -6.07 4.22 1.78
N LEU A 146 -5.19 5.21 1.66
CA LEU A 146 -5.31 6.23 0.63
C LEU A 146 -4.99 5.65 -0.76
N PRO A 147 -5.49 6.26 -1.85
CA PRO A 147 -5.18 5.80 -3.20
C PRO A 147 -3.66 5.70 -3.42
N PRO A 148 -3.17 4.59 -3.98
CA PRO A 148 -1.75 4.43 -4.26
C PRO A 148 -1.26 5.46 -5.28
N ARG A 149 0.05 5.74 -5.21
CA ARG A 149 0.77 6.54 -6.20
C ARG A 149 1.92 5.70 -6.74
N TRP A 150 1.98 5.59 -8.05
CA TRP A 150 3.10 4.95 -8.75
C TRP A 150 3.96 6.01 -9.43
N TRP A 151 5.24 5.71 -9.56
CA TRP A 151 6.17 6.44 -10.42
C TRP A 151 6.76 5.47 -11.42
N GLU A 152 6.35 5.65 -12.67
CA GLU A 152 6.71 4.80 -13.80
C GLU A 152 7.88 5.45 -14.55
N PRO A 153 9.04 4.78 -14.67
CA PRO A 153 10.14 5.29 -15.48
C PRO A 153 9.71 5.44 -16.95
N VAL A 154 10.01 6.58 -17.58
CA VAL A 154 9.64 6.86 -18.99
C VAL A 154 10.32 5.87 -19.95
N GLY A 155 11.52 5.39 -19.62
CA GLY A 155 12.24 4.37 -20.39
C GLY A 155 11.80 2.93 -20.10
N GLY A 156 10.75 2.72 -19.31
CA GLY A 156 10.37 1.40 -18.79
C GLY A 156 11.28 0.93 -17.65
N GLY A 157 10.88 -0.17 -17.01
CA GLY A 157 11.60 -0.76 -15.89
C GLY A 157 10.77 -0.87 -14.62
N ALA A 158 11.43 -1.08 -13.48
CA ALA A 158 10.78 -1.32 -12.22
C ALA A 158 9.96 -0.09 -11.76
N VAL A 159 8.66 -0.29 -11.55
CA VAL A 159 7.76 0.73 -11.04
C VAL A 159 7.89 0.81 -9.52
N ARG A 160 8.10 2.01 -9.00
CA ARG A 160 7.99 2.26 -7.55
C ARG A 160 6.60 2.76 -7.21
N TRP A 161 6.14 2.44 -6.01
CA TRP A 161 4.85 2.90 -5.53
C TRP A 161 4.87 3.22 -4.04
N VAL A 162 3.90 4.01 -3.63
CA VAL A 162 3.60 4.32 -2.23
C VAL A 162 2.11 4.19 -2.03
N GLN A 163 1.74 3.58 -0.91
CA GLN A 163 0.40 3.62 -0.35
C GLN A 163 0.51 4.05 1.10
N ARG A 164 -0.40 4.94 1.50
CA ARG A 164 -0.43 5.50 2.84
C ARG A 164 -1.62 4.94 3.58
N SER A 165 -1.39 4.53 4.82
CA SER A 165 -2.40 3.97 5.70
C SER A 165 -2.66 4.90 6.88
N GLU A 166 -3.90 4.95 7.32
CA GLU A 166 -4.41 5.67 8.48
C GLU A 166 -5.19 4.69 9.36
N VAL A 167 -5.09 4.85 10.68
CA VAL A 167 -5.80 4.06 11.71
C VAL A 167 -6.46 5.03 12.67
#